data_AF-A0A423H4G6-F1
#
_entry.id   AF-A0A423H4G6-F1
#
_cell.length_a   1.000
_cell.length_b   1.000
_cell.length_c   1.000
_cell.angle_alpha   90.00
_cell.angle_beta   90.00
_cell.angle_gamma   90.00
#
_symmetry.space_group_name_H-M   'P 1'
#
loop_
_entity.id
_entity.type
_entity.pdbx_description
1 polymer ?
#
loop_
_entity_poly.entity_id
_entity_poly.type
_entity_poly.pdbx_seq_one_letter_code
_entity_poly.pdbx_strand_id
1 'polypeptide(L)'
;MRLKMICFAIFVFLLSAGIAPYIFVDGLSQRSPDVVKISATRQYVVERVPLRLFPFDENLAFLRVTDLNEPRKIYRSPLFEIEEADMRKTFDSGRIGTSFLEFSIERKSFIFHSEYLREYWLNRFVANAPYSVEPIIESGK
;
A
#
# COMPACT_ATOMS: atom_id res chain seq x y z
N MET A 1 -37.49 -9.86 -26.70
CA MET A 1 -37.30 -9.94 -25.23
C MET A 1 -35.87 -10.31 -24.83
N ARG A 2 -35.28 -11.38 -25.40
CA ARG A 2 -33.92 -11.84 -25.04
C ARG A 2 -32.80 -10.81 -25.28
N LEU A 3 -32.82 -10.07 -26.39
CA LEU A 3 -31.81 -9.03 -26.67
C LEU A 3 -31.82 -7.89 -25.65
N LYS A 4 -33.01 -7.42 -25.24
CA LYS A 4 -33.15 -6.37 -24.21
C LYS A 4 -32.60 -6.83 -22.86
N MET A 5 -32.82 -8.10 -22.50
CA MET A 5 -32.26 -8.69 -21.27
C MET A 5 -30.73 -8.81 -21.34
N ILE A 6 -30.18 -9.19 -22.49
CA ILE A 6 -28.72 -9.27 -22.69
C ILE A 6 -28.08 -7.89 -22.60
N CYS A 7 -28.63 -6.87 -23.29
CA CYS A 7 -28.13 -5.50 -23.20
C CYS A 7 -28.20 -4.96 -21.77
N PHE A 8 -29.28 -5.25 -21.05
CA PHE A 8 -29.43 -4.86 -19.65
C PHE A 8 -28.39 -5.56 -18.75
N ALA A 9 -28.15 -6.86 -18.94
CA ALA A 9 -27.15 -7.60 -18.19
C ALA A 9 -25.72 -7.06 -18.45
N ILE A 10 -25.38 -6.75 -19.70
CA ILE A 10 -24.10 -6.13 -20.06
C ILE A 10 -23.96 -4.76 -19.41
N PHE A 11 -25.01 -3.94 -19.44
CA PHE A 11 -25.00 -2.61 -18.82
C PHE A 11 -24.77 -2.68 -17.31
N VAL A 12 -25.49 -3.57 -16.61
CA VAL A 12 -25.31 -3.81 -15.18
C VAL A 12 -23.89 -4.31 -14.89
N PHE A 13 -23.37 -5.23 -15.70
CA PHE A 13 -22.00 -5.73 -15.55
C PHE A 13 -20.97 -4.61 -15.68
N LEU A 14 -21.07 -3.77 -16.71
CA LEU A 14 -20.16 -2.64 -16.91
C LEU A 14 -20.23 -1.61 -15.78
N LEU A 15 -21.44 -1.32 -15.29
CA LEU A 15 -21.62 -0.47 -14.11
C LEU A 15 -20.94 -1.07 -12.87
N SER A 16 -21.16 -2.35 -12.60
CA SER A 16 -20.55 -3.03 -11.46
C SER A 16 -19.03 -3.08 -11.56
N ALA A 17 -18.49 -3.27 -12.78
CA ALA A 17 -17.06 -3.28 -13.06
C ALA A 17 -16.40 -1.92 -12.82
N GLY A 18 -17.14 -0.81 -12.91
CA GLY A 18 -16.64 0.52 -12.56
C GLY A 18 -16.78 0.86 -11.07
N ILE A 19 -17.93 0.53 -10.47
CA ILE A 19 -18.25 0.90 -9.09
C ILE A 19 -17.43 0.06 -8.09
N ALA A 20 -17.28 -1.24 -8.32
CA ALA A 20 -16.59 -2.12 -7.37
C ALA A 20 -15.10 -1.74 -7.15
N PRO A 21 -14.29 -1.46 -8.19
CA PRO A 21 -12.93 -0.97 -8.00
C PRO A 21 -12.87 0.38 -7.28
N TYR A 22 -13.81 1.29 -7.56
CA TYR A 22 -13.87 2.58 -6.88
C TYR A 22 -14.08 2.41 -5.37
N ILE A 23 -15.10 1.63 -4.98
CA ILE A 23 -15.37 1.32 -3.57
C ILE A 23 -14.16 0.61 -2.92
N PHE A 24 -13.52 -0.31 -3.66
CA PHE A 24 -12.33 -0.99 -3.17
C PHE A 24 -11.20 0.00 -2.84
N VAL A 25 -10.86 0.91 -3.77
CA VAL A 25 -9.79 1.89 -3.59
C VAL A 25 -10.09 2.88 -2.46
N ASP A 26 -11.34 3.32 -2.33
CA ASP A 26 -11.77 4.22 -1.26
C ASP A 26 -11.67 3.53 0.11
N GLY A 27 -12.07 2.26 0.18
CA GLY A 27 -11.99 1.46 1.40
C GLY A 27 -10.56 1.24 1.90
N LEU A 28 -9.56 1.22 1.02
CA LEU A 28 -8.15 1.01 1.42
C LEU A 28 -7.64 2.11 2.38
N SER A 29 -8.09 3.35 2.24
CA SER A 29 -7.71 4.46 3.12
C SER A 29 -8.38 4.36 4.50
N GLN A 30 -9.50 3.64 4.61
CA GLN A 30 -10.29 3.51 5.82
C GLN A 30 -10.00 2.20 6.58
N ARG A 31 -9.28 1.26 5.98
CA ARG A 31 -8.92 -0.03 6.62
C ARG A 31 -8.14 0.19 7.91
N SER A 32 -8.46 -0.62 8.93
CA SER A 32 -7.75 -0.61 10.20
C SER A 32 -6.32 -1.16 10.03
N PRO A 33 -5.32 -0.45 10.55
CA PRO A 33 -3.95 -0.96 10.58
C PRO A 33 -3.75 -1.95 11.72
N ASP A 34 -2.78 -2.86 11.57
CA ASP A 34 -2.35 -3.77 12.64
C ASP A 34 -1.17 -3.23 13.44
N VAL A 35 -0.36 -2.38 12.81
CA VAL A 35 0.77 -1.69 13.43
C VAL A 35 0.69 -0.21 13.07
N VAL A 36 0.89 0.65 14.07
CA VAL A 36 0.93 2.10 13.91
C VAL A 36 2.19 2.64 14.58
N LYS A 37 2.92 3.48 13.87
CA LYS A 37 4.10 4.17 14.37
C LYS A 37 4.07 5.64 13.95
N ILE A 38 4.60 6.48 14.82
CA ILE A 38 4.67 7.93 14.61
C ILE A 38 6.14 8.28 14.35
N SER A 39 6.41 9.13 13.36
CA SER A 39 7.77 9.60 13.08
C SER A 39 8.35 10.37 14.27
N ALA A 40 9.68 10.43 14.36
CA ALA A 40 10.36 11.21 15.41
C ALA A 40 9.92 12.69 15.43
N THR A 41 9.68 13.26 14.24
CA THR A 41 9.17 14.62 14.05
C THR A 41 7.70 14.80 14.41
N ARG A 42 6.97 13.71 14.69
CA ARG A 42 5.51 13.69 14.90
C ARG A 42 4.68 14.28 13.76
N GLN A 43 5.27 14.46 12.59
CA GLN A 43 4.56 14.93 11.41
C GLN A 43 3.90 13.78 10.65
N TYR A 44 4.46 12.57 10.70
CA TYR A 44 3.98 11.45 9.88
C TYR A 44 3.52 10.30 10.76
N VAL A 45 2.41 9.69 10.36
CA VAL A 45 1.94 8.41 10.89
C VAL A 45 2.16 7.35 9.83
N VAL A 46 2.64 6.19 10.28
CA VAL A 46 3.11 5.10 9.46
C VAL A 46 2.42 3.86 9.93
N GLU A 47 1.64 3.29 9.05
CA GLU A 47 0.75 2.22 9.39
C GLU A 47 1.00 1.05 8.47
N ARG A 48 1.03 -0.15 9.02
CA ARG A 48 0.89 -1.35 8.21
C ARG A 48 -0.57 -1.73 8.17
N VAL A 49 -1.07 -1.94 6.96
CA VAL A 49 -2.48 -2.24 6.73
C VAL A 49 -2.56 -3.61 6.07
N PRO A 50 -2.99 -4.65 6.80
CA PRO A 50 -3.18 -5.97 6.24
C PRO A 50 -4.26 -5.96 5.16
N LEU A 51 -3.97 -6.61 4.04
CA LEU A 51 -4.89 -6.80 2.93
C LEU A 51 -5.26 -8.26 2.82
N ARG A 52 -6.28 -8.66 3.59
CA ARG A 52 -6.89 -10.00 3.48
C ARG A 52 -7.90 -10.00 2.34
N LEU A 53 -7.69 -10.83 1.33
CA LEU A 53 -8.59 -11.03 0.21
C LEU A 53 -9.06 -12.48 0.17
N PHE A 54 -10.30 -12.73 0.53
CA PHE A 54 -10.88 -14.06 0.33
C PHE A 54 -10.99 -14.38 -1.19
N PRO A 55 -10.66 -15.59 -1.66
CA PRO A 55 -10.20 -16.78 -0.92
C PRO A 55 -8.66 -16.94 -0.87
N PHE A 56 -7.90 -15.91 -1.21
CA PHE A 56 -6.44 -15.96 -1.25
C PHE A 56 -5.84 -15.82 0.16
N ASP A 57 -5.02 -16.80 0.56
CA ASP A 57 -4.39 -16.87 1.89
C ASP A 57 -3.05 -16.11 1.94
N GLU A 58 -2.85 -15.18 1.01
CA GLU A 58 -1.63 -14.37 1.00
C GLU A 58 -1.72 -13.34 2.14
N ASN A 59 -0.80 -13.46 3.10
CA ASN A 59 -0.64 -12.52 4.21
C ASN A 59 0.02 -11.23 3.71
N LEU A 60 -0.69 -10.50 2.84
CA LEU A 60 -0.21 -9.26 2.26
C LEU A 60 -0.52 -8.07 3.15
N ALA A 61 0.35 -7.08 3.09
CA ALA A 61 0.09 -5.76 3.62
C ALA A 61 0.66 -4.69 2.70
N PHE A 62 0.24 -3.46 2.94
CA PHE A 62 0.90 -2.28 2.40
C PHE A 62 1.21 -1.31 3.54
N LEU A 63 2.18 -0.43 3.33
CA LEU A 63 2.42 0.69 4.22
C LEU A 63 1.55 1.86 3.79
N ARG A 64 0.90 2.47 4.78
CA ARG A 64 0.14 3.70 4.65
C ARG A 64 0.83 4.78 5.45
N VAL A 65 1.27 5.83 4.76
CA VAL A 65 1.88 7.01 5.38
C VAL A 65 0.92 8.17 5.27
N THR A 66 0.58 8.76 6.41
CA THR A 66 -0.31 9.92 6.51
C THR A 66 0.49 11.11 7.04
N ASP A 67 0.45 12.23 6.32
CA ASP A 67 1.00 13.50 6.78
C ASP A 67 -0.02 14.16 7.75
N LEU A 68 0.35 14.34 9.01
CA LEU A 68 -0.53 14.93 10.02
C LEU A 68 -0.75 16.43 9.82
N ASN A 69 0.15 17.12 9.11
CA ASN A 69 -0.06 18.52 8.73
C ASN A 69 -1.06 18.64 7.58
N GLU A 70 -1.17 17.61 6.74
CA GLU A 70 -2.12 17.54 5.64
C GLU A 70 -2.79 16.16 5.58
N PRO A 71 -3.76 15.86 6.49
CA PRO A 71 -4.30 14.50 6.66
C PRO A 71 -4.99 13.89 5.44
N ARG A 72 -5.28 14.71 4.41
CA ARG A 72 -5.82 14.25 3.12
C ARG A 72 -4.74 13.63 2.22
N LYS A 73 -3.45 13.84 2.52
CA LYS A 73 -2.32 13.26 1.78
C LYS A 73 -1.94 11.93 2.40
N ILE A 74 -2.49 10.87 1.82
CA ILE A 74 -2.22 9.48 2.20
C ILE A 74 -1.43 8.80 1.08
N TYR A 75 -0.26 8.28 1.44
CA TYR A 75 0.63 7.54 0.55
C TYR A 75 0.56 6.06 0.88
N ARG A 76 0.45 5.22 -0.14
CA ARG A 76 0.33 3.77 -0.04
C ARG A 76 1.41 3.11 -0.88
N SER A 77 2.16 2.21 -0.25
CA SER A 77 3.17 1.40 -0.93
C SER A 77 2.50 0.33 -1.80
N PRO A 78 3.26 -0.29 -2.72
CA PRO A 78 2.97 -1.63 -3.20
C PRO A 78 2.80 -2.64 -2.06
N LEU A 79 2.16 -3.75 -2.40
CA LEU A 79 1.97 -4.89 -1.51
C LEU A 79 3.29 -5.63 -1.27
N PHE A 80 3.43 -6.13 -0.05
CA PHE A 80 4.52 -6.99 0.41
C PHE A 80 3.99 -8.06 1.36
N GLU A 81 4.76 -9.13 1.57
CA GLU A 81 4.39 -10.19 2.51
C GLU A 81 4.67 -9.72 3.94
N ILE A 82 3.73 -9.88 4.87
CA ILE A 82 3.86 -9.37 6.26
C ILE A 82 5.13 -9.90 6.95
N GLU A 83 5.57 -11.10 6.61
CA GLU A 83 6.78 -11.75 7.14
C GLU A 83 8.07 -11.00 6.75
N GLU A 84 8.08 -10.29 5.62
CA GLU A 84 9.23 -9.53 5.11
C GLU A 84 9.43 -8.19 5.85
N ALA A 85 8.42 -7.73 6.59
CA ALA A 85 8.36 -6.38 7.15
C ALA A 85 8.38 -6.37 8.69
N ASP A 86 9.59 -6.44 9.27
CA ASP A 86 9.77 -6.16 10.70
C ASP A 86 9.71 -4.65 10.97
N MET A 87 8.53 -4.19 11.38
CA MET A 87 8.32 -2.80 11.78
C MET A 87 8.99 -2.44 13.10
N ARG A 88 9.65 -3.37 13.82
CA ARG A 88 10.30 -3.06 15.11
C ARG A 88 11.54 -2.20 14.95
N LYS A 89 12.30 -2.34 13.85
CA LYS A 89 13.49 -1.54 13.57
C LYS A 89 13.12 -0.08 13.24
N THR A 90 13.95 0.83 13.72
CA THR A 90 13.59 2.22 14.06
C THR A 90 13.58 3.17 12.85
N PHE A 91 12.72 4.18 12.95
CA PHE A 91 12.48 5.27 12.02
C PHE A 91 13.56 6.34 12.24
N ASP A 92 14.41 6.61 11.25
CA ASP A 92 15.36 7.71 11.33
C ASP A 92 14.81 8.96 10.64
N SER A 93 15.32 10.14 10.99
CA SER A 93 14.65 11.43 10.75
C SER A 93 14.32 11.80 9.30
N GLY A 94 14.91 11.11 8.31
CA GLY A 94 14.64 11.32 6.88
C GLY A 94 13.92 10.17 6.17
N ARG A 95 13.81 8.99 6.80
CA ARG A 95 13.31 7.75 6.16
C ARG A 95 12.40 6.98 7.10
N ILE A 96 11.23 6.63 6.58
CA ILE A 96 10.12 6.15 7.38
C ILE A 96 9.72 4.75 6.92
N GLY A 97 9.95 3.69 7.72
CA GLY A 97 9.56 2.34 7.29
C GLY A 97 10.23 1.20 8.04
N THR A 98 10.40 0.07 7.35
CA THR A 98 11.09 -1.15 7.82
C THR A 98 12.47 -1.26 7.15
N SER A 99 13.28 -2.24 7.55
CA SER A 99 14.57 -2.52 6.87
C SER A 99 14.44 -2.93 5.40
N PHE A 100 13.24 -3.34 4.98
CA PHE A 100 12.94 -3.78 3.62
C PHE A 100 12.21 -2.73 2.81
N LEU A 101 11.47 -1.82 3.45
CA LEU A 101 10.62 -0.84 2.78
C LEU A 101 10.64 0.49 3.51
N GLU A 102 11.12 1.52 2.84
CA GLU A 102 11.22 2.88 3.36
C GLU A 102 10.35 3.87 2.58
N PHE A 103 9.90 4.93 3.23
CA PHE A 103 9.25 6.09 2.63
C PHE A 103 10.19 7.29 2.72
N SER A 104 10.53 7.86 1.57
CA SER A 104 11.29 9.10 1.45
C SER A 104 10.35 10.29 1.60
N ILE A 105 10.55 11.10 2.64
CA ILE A 105 9.75 12.32 2.87
C ILE A 105 9.99 13.35 1.75
N GLU A 106 11.23 13.49 1.29
CA GLU A 106 11.62 14.46 0.26
C GLU A 106 10.98 14.11 -1.08
N ARG A 107 11.08 12.84 -1.51
CA ARG A 107 10.58 12.37 -2.80
C ARG A 107 9.10 11.98 -2.79
N LYS A 108 8.50 11.85 -1.60
CA LYS A 108 7.15 11.30 -1.38
C LYS A 108 6.96 9.96 -2.09
N SER A 109 7.98 9.12 -2.01
CA SER A 109 8.08 7.83 -2.72
C SER A 109 8.52 6.71 -1.79
N PHE A 110 8.20 5.48 -2.16
CA PHE A 110 8.65 4.27 -1.46
C PHE A 110 9.92 3.70 -2.07
N ILE A 111 10.78 3.11 -1.24
CA ILE A 111 12.03 2.47 -1.64
C ILE A 111 12.04 1.07 -1.03
N PHE A 112 12.10 0.05 -1.87
CA PHE A 112 12.26 -1.33 -1.45
C PHE A 112 13.73 -1.70 -1.45
N HIS A 113 14.25 -2.14 -0.31
CA HIS A 113 15.59 -2.67 -0.14
C HIS A 113 15.56 -4.17 -0.34
N SER A 114 15.56 -4.59 -1.60
CA SER A 114 15.48 -6.00 -1.97
C SER A 114 16.15 -6.25 -3.31
N GLU A 115 16.74 -7.44 -3.48
CA GLU A 115 17.14 -7.91 -4.81
C GLU A 115 15.93 -8.32 -5.66
N TYR A 116 14.81 -8.70 -5.01
CA TYR A 116 13.57 -9.09 -5.67
C TYR A 116 12.36 -8.44 -5.00
N LEU A 117 11.63 -7.62 -5.76
CA LEU A 117 10.29 -7.19 -5.37
C LEU A 117 9.28 -8.13 -6.02
N ARG A 118 8.48 -8.84 -5.22
CA ARG A 118 7.37 -9.61 -5.76
C ARG A 118 6.30 -8.64 -6.26
N GLU A 119 6.07 -8.64 -7.57
CA GLU A 119 5.03 -7.80 -8.16
C GLU A 119 3.66 -8.45 -8.03
N TYR A 120 2.74 -7.74 -7.37
CA TYR A 120 1.35 -8.13 -7.23
C TYR A 120 0.50 -7.31 -8.19
N TRP A 121 -0.36 -7.95 -8.98
CA TRP A 121 -1.23 -7.25 -9.94
C TRP A 121 -2.12 -6.19 -9.27
N LEU A 122 -2.48 -6.42 -8.01
CA LEU A 122 -3.33 -5.54 -7.21
C LEU A 122 -2.61 -4.23 -6.80
N ASN A 123 -1.28 -4.16 -6.97
CA ASN A 123 -0.49 -2.93 -6.80
C ASN A 123 -1.04 -1.77 -7.64
N ARG A 124 -1.67 -2.06 -8.80
CA ARG A 124 -2.34 -1.06 -9.64
C ARG A 124 -3.44 -0.27 -8.91
N PHE A 125 -4.04 -0.85 -7.88
CA PHE A 125 -5.10 -0.23 -7.07
C PHE A 125 -4.61 0.19 -5.69
N VAL A 126 -3.70 -0.60 -5.10
CA VAL A 126 -3.23 -0.38 -3.73
C VAL A 126 -2.18 0.72 -3.67
N ALA A 127 -1.17 0.67 -4.54
CA ALA A 127 -0.12 1.66 -4.57
C ALA A 127 -0.64 2.97 -5.19
N ASN A 128 -0.40 4.10 -4.54
CA ASN A 128 -0.73 5.42 -5.08
C ASN A 128 0.43 6.41 -5.03
N ALA A 129 1.62 5.95 -4.65
CA ALA A 129 2.84 6.74 -4.62
C ALA A 129 3.90 6.07 -5.51
N PRO A 130 4.83 6.85 -6.10
CA PRO A 130 5.96 6.31 -6.81
C PRO A 130 6.78 5.37 -5.92
N TYR A 131 7.37 4.33 -6.51
CA TYR A 131 8.26 3.42 -5.79
C TYR A 131 9.43 2.97 -6.66
N SER A 132 10.54 2.64 -6.01
CA SER A 132 11.74 2.08 -6.64
C SER A 132 12.28 0.90 -5.83
N VAL A 133 13.07 0.06 -6.48
CA VAL A 133 13.81 -1.03 -5.85
C VAL A 133 15.28 -0.65 -5.84
N GLU A 134 15.89 -0.69 -4.66
CA GLU A 134 17.31 -0.49 -4.44
C GLU A 134 17.91 -1.79 -3.87
N PRO A 135 19.10 -2.21 -4.33
CA PRO A 135 19.76 -3.37 -3.77
C PRO A 135 20.11 -3.12 -2.30
N ILE A 136 20.08 -4.18 -1.49
CA ILE A 136 20.48 -4.10 -0.09
C ILE A 136 21.97 -3.80 -0.07
N ILE A 137 22.34 -2.55 0.18
CA ILE A 137 23.73 -2.21 0.48
C ILE A 137 23.95 -2.71 1.90
N GLU A 138 24.61 -3.86 2.06
CA GLU A 138 25.26 -4.19 3.32
C GLU A 138 26.23 -3.03 3.61
N SER A 139 25.82 -2.11 4.48
CA SER A 139 26.75 -1.16 5.08
C SER A 139 27.76 -2.01 5.83
N GLY A 140 28.91 -2.25 5.19
CA GLY A 140 30.01 -3.05 5.69
C GLY A 140 30.31 -2.74 7.14
N LYS A 141 30.53 -3.81 7.90
CA LYS A 141 31.42 -3.75 9.07
C LYS A 141 32.85 -3.62 8.60
#